data_AF-A0A7T1I408-F1
#
_entry.id   AF-A0A7T1I408-F1
#
_cell.length_a   1.000
_cell.length_b   1.000
_cell.length_c   1.000
_cell.angle_alpha   90.00
_cell.angle_beta   90.00
_cell.angle_gamma   90.00
#
_symmetry.space_group_name_H-M   'P 1'
#
loop_
_entity.id
_entity.type
_entity.pdbx_description
1 polymer ?
#
loop_
_entity_poly.entity_id
_entity_poly.type
_entity_poly.pdbx_seq_one_letter_code
_entity_poly.pdbx_strand_id
1 'polypeptide(L)'
;MIWALAALYLIIEGREITQLRQLTTFSTFAVLFVVGSFQVNVARLLLSVNTASRIGAAAAYRASILMFLASVFAVLDGCLDLAIARMSPDTLPILPLLIVFGWLINLASVGMALWSMEIVLRVITPALLLKRDDWNNEEARK
;
A
#
# COMPACT_ATOMS: atom_id res chain seq x y z
N MET A 1 -11.89 44.63 -7.57
CA MET A 1 -11.68 43.99 -6.25
C MET A 1 -12.23 42.56 -6.18
N ILE A 2 -13.47 42.30 -6.60
CA ILE A 2 -14.08 40.95 -6.56
C ILE A 2 -13.26 39.88 -7.28
N TRP A 3 -12.69 40.21 -8.45
CA TRP A 3 -11.84 39.30 -9.23
C TRP A 3 -10.52 38.91 -8.54
N ALA A 4 -9.92 39.83 -7.77
CA ALA A 4 -8.71 39.54 -7.00
C ALA A 4 -9.00 38.61 -5.82
N LEU A 5 -10.19 38.78 -5.21
CA LEU A 5 -10.69 37.91 -4.15
C LEU A 5 -11.00 36.48 -4.66
N ALA A 6 -11.62 36.37 -5.84
CA ALA A 6 -11.86 35.08 -6.49
C ALA A 6 -10.55 34.36 -6.88
N ALA A 7 -9.58 35.10 -7.42
CA ALA A 7 -8.25 34.55 -7.72
C ALA A 7 -7.52 34.09 -6.46
N LEU A 8 -7.59 34.87 -5.37
CA LEU A 8 -6.98 34.50 -4.09
C LEU A 8 -7.64 33.26 -3.49
N TYR A 9 -8.97 33.17 -3.54
CA TYR A 9 -9.72 31.99 -3.10
C TYR A 9 -9.30 30.74 -3.88
N LEU A 10 -9.20 30.83 -5.22
CA LEU A 10 -8.73 29.72 -6.07
C LEU A 10 -7.28 29.30 -5.76
N ILE A 11 -6.41 30.25 -5.42
CA ILE A 11 -5.03 29.96 -5.01
C ILE A 11 -4.98 29.21 -3.68
N ILE A 12 -5.82 29.59 -2.71
CA ILE A 12 -5.91 28.93 -1.40
C ILE A 12 -6.45 27.50 -1.58
N GLU A 13 -7.55 27.35 -2.32
CA GLU A 13 -8.17 26.05 -2.58
C GLU A 13 -7.23 25.10 -3.34
N GLY A 14 -6.50 25.62 -4.34
CA GLY A 14 -5.48 24.86 -5.06
C GLY A 14 -4.33 24.37 -4.16
N ARG A 15 -3.95 25.15 -3.13
CA ARG A 15 -2.93 24.74 -2.16
C ARG A 15 -3.44 23.66 -1.20
N GLU A 16 -4.68 23.76 -0.73
CA GLU A 16 -5.26 22.76 0.16
C GLU A 16 -5.42 21.41 -0.55
N ILE A 17 -5.90 21.41 -1.79
CA ILE A 17 -6.07 20.18 -2.59
C ILE A 17 -4.72 19.48 -2.84
N THR A 18 -3.66 20.26 -3.11
CA THR A 18 -2.32 19.69 -3.33
C THR A 18 -1.70 19.13 -2.05
N GLN A 19 -1.91 19.78 -0.90
CA GLN A 19 -1.46 19.28 0.40
C GLN A 19 -2.22 18.00 0.82
N LEU A 20 -3.54 17.97 0.63
CA LEU A 20 -4.38 16.80 0.92
C LEU A 20 -3.97 15.59 0.08
N ARG A 21 -3.67 15.78 -1.20
CA ARG A 21 -3.18 14.70 -2.07
C ARG A 21 -1.85 14.14 -1.60
N GLN A 22 -0.88 15.00 -1.28
CA GLN A 22 0.43 14.56 -0.78
C GLN A 22 0.31 13.81 0.55
N LEU A 23 -0.54 14.28 1.46
CA LEU A 23 -0.81 13.62 2.72
C LEU A 23 -1.43 12.23 2.50
N THR A 24 -2.36 12.13 1.55
CA THR A 24 -2.99 10.86 1.18
C THR A 24 -1.96 9.87 0.65
N THR A 25 -1.13 10.28 -0.32
CA THR A 25 -0.05 9.42 -0.86
C THR A 25 0.91 8.96 0.23
N PHE A 26 1.34 9.87 1.11
CA PHE A 26 2.24 9.53 2.22
C PHE A 26 1.58 8.56 3.22
N SER A 27 0.30 8.77 3.53
CA SER A 27 -0.46 7.89 4.42
C SER A 27 -0.61 6.48 3.82
N THR A 28 -0.92 6.36 2.53
CA THR A 28 -1.02 5.08 1.82
C THR A 28 0.33 4.36 1.83
N PHE A 29 1.42 5.07 1.54
CA PHE A 29 2.77 4.52 1.65
C PHE A 29 3.04 4.00 3.07
N ALA A 30 2.79 4.81 4.10
CA ALA A 30 3.05 4.46 5.48
C ALA A 30 2.25 3.22 5.92
N VAL A 31 0.97 3.15 5.57
CA VAL A 31 0.10 2.00 5.89
C VAL A 31 0.62 0.73 5.21
N LEU A 32 0.89 0.77 3.90
CA LEU A 32 1.41 -0.37 3.16
C LEU A 32 2.78 -0.81 3.69
N PHE A 33 3.65 0.15 4.04
CA PHE A 33 4.97 -0.13 4.60
C PHE A 33 4.88 -0.81 5.98
N VAL A 34 3.98 -0.36 6.85
CA VAL A 34 3.72 -0.98 8.16
C VAL A 34 3.21 -2.41 7.97
N VAL A 35 2.28 -2.63 7.04
CA VAL A 35 1.78 -3.98 6.73
C VAL A 35 2.90 -4.86 6.18
N GLY A 36 3.73 -4.37 5.26
CA GLY A 36 4.90 -5.09 4.76
C GLY A 36 5.89 -5.45 5.88
N SER A 37 6.13 -4.51 6.80
CA SER A 37 6.98 -4.74 7.97
C SER A 37 6.43 -5.82 8.91
N PHE A 38 5.11 -5.82 9.13
CA PHE A 38 4.43 -6.89 9.85
C PHE A 38 4.66 -8.26 9.18
N GLN A 39 4.51 -8.34 7.85
CA GLN A 39 4.72 -9.58 7.10
C GLN A 39 6.17 -10.09 7.19
N VAL A 40 7.17 -9.20 7.19
CA VAL A 40 8.58 -9.58 7.47
C VAL A 40 8.73 -10.17 8.88
N ASN A 41 8.10 -9.55 9.88
CA ASN A 41 8.17 -10.05 11.24
C ASN A 41 7.49 -11.42 11.39
N VAL A 42 6.37 -11.65 10.69
CA VAL A 42 5.75 -12.98 10.58
C VAL A 42 6.72 -13.99 9.96
N ALA A 43 7.41 -13.64 8.88
CA ALA A 43 8.40 -14.52 8.26
C ALA A 43 9.54 -14.88 9.22
N ARG A 44 10.06 -13.89 9.98
CA ARG A 44 11.09 -14.11 11.00
C ARG A 44 10.62 -15.02 12.12
N LEU A 45 9.38 -14.82 12.60
CA LEU A 45 8.78 -15.66 13.64
C LEU A 45 8.61 -17.11 13.16
N LEU A 46 8.17 -17.32 11.92
CA LEU A 46 8.04 -18.66 11.36
C LEU A 46 9.38 -19.39 11.27
N LEU A 47 10.46 -18.67 10.95
CA LEU A 47 11.82 -19.24 10.94
C LEU A 47 12.35 -19.52 12.35
N SER A 48 11.97 -18.74 13.36
CA SER A 48 12.44 -18.94 14.73
C SER A 48 11.74 -20.09 15.45
N VAL A 49 10.49 -20.40 15.11
CA VAL A 49 9.70 -21.44 15.79
C VAL A 49 9.99 -22.85 15.24
N ASN A 50 10.08 -23.05 13.92
CA ASN A 50 10.31 -24.38 13.36
C ASN A 50 10.87 -24.37 11.92
N THR A 51 11.92 -25.17 11.66
CA THR A 51 12.54 -25.37 10.33
C THR A 51 11.55 -25.92 9.30
N ALA A 52 10.54 -26.69 9.72
CA ALA A 52 9.48 -27.21 8.85
C ALA A 52 8.60 -26.10 8.24
N SER A 53 8.57 -24.92 8.84
CA SER A 53 7.78 -23.76 8.37
C SER A 53 8.54 -22.86 7.37
N ARG A 54 9.70 -23.31 6.84
CA ARG A 54 10.49 -22.55 5.85
C ARG A 54 9.69 -22.12 4.63
N ILE A 55 8.76 -22.96 4.16
CA ILE A 55 7.92 -22.66 2.99
C ILE A 55 6.97 -21.49 3.30
N GLY A 56 6.32 -21.50 4.47
CA GLY A 56 5.46 -20.42 4.94
C GLY A 56 6.23 -19.12 5.18
N ALA A 57 7.44 -19.21 5.75
CA ALA A 57 8.31 -18.05 5.95
C ALA A 57 8.74 -17.41 4.63
N ALA A 58 9.14 -18.21 3.63
CA ALA A 58 9.50 -17.71 2.31
C ALA A 58 8.30 -17.03 1.62
N ALA A 59 7.09 -17.59 1.77
CA ALA A 59 5.87 -16.99 1.25
C ALA A 59 5.54 -15.64 1.92
N ALA A 60 5.62 -15.57 3.26
CA ALA A 60 5.43 -14.33 4.00
C ALA A 60 6.48 -13.26 3.63
N TYR A 61 7.73 -13.66 3.40
CA TYR A 61 8.77 -12.74 2.92
C TYR A 61 8.48 -12.22 1.50
N ARG A 62 8.08 -13.09 0.56
CA ARG A 62 7.65 -12.66 -0.78
C ARG A 62 6.47 -11.71 -0.73
N ALA A 63 5.49 -11.96 0.14
CA ALA A 63 4.36 -11.07 0.36
C ALA A 63 4.82 -9.69 0.84
N SER A 64 5.81 -9.63 1.73
CA SER A 64 6.37 -8.36 2.19
C SER A 64 7.03 -7.55 1.07
N ILE A 65 7.74 -8.22 0.15
CA ILE A 65 8.31 -7.57 -1.04
C ILE A 65 7.20 -7.03 -1.93
N LEU A 66 6.13 -7.79 -2.16
CA LEU A 66 4.97 -7.32 -2.94
C LEU A 66 4.30 -6.10 -2.28
N MET A 67 4.16 -6.12 -0.95
CA MET A 67 3.59 -4.98 -0.22
C MET A 67 4.50 -3.75 -0.26
N PHE A 68 5.81 -3.95 -0.18
CA PHE A 68 6.79 -2.89 -0.37
C PHE A 68 6.72 -2.30 -1.79
N LEU A 69 6.69 -3.13 -2.83
CA LEU A 69 6.52 -2.68 -4.22
C LEU A 69 5.20 -1.95 -4.42
N ALA A 70 4.10 -2.44 -3.83
CA ALA A 70 2.82 -1.74 -3.83
C ALA A 70 2.94 -0.33 -3.22
N SER A 71 3.65 -0.20 -2.10
CA SER A 71 3.90 1.10 -1.46
C SER A 71 4.72 2.04 -2.35
N VAL A 72 5.73 1.53 -3.05
CA VAL A 72 6.53 2.31 -4.01
C VAL A 72 5.67 2.79 -5.18
N PHE A 73 4.80 1.93 -5.73
CA PHE A 73 3.88 2.33 -6.80
C PHE A 73 2.87 3.38 -6.34
N ALA A 74 2.38 3.32 -5.10
CA ALA A 74 1.52 4.38 -4.55
C ALA A 74 2.25 5.74 -4.50
N VAL A 75 3.55 5.75 -4.16
CA VAL A 75 4.36 6.98 -4.21
C VAL A 75 4.61 7.44 -5.65
N LEU A 76 4.89 6.52 -6.58
CA LEU A 76 5.06 6.84 -7.99
C LEU A 76 3.81 7.48 -8.60
N ASP A 77 2.61 7.03 -8.19
CA ASP A 77 1.33 7.64 -8.58
C ASP A 77 1.27 9.11 -8.10
N GLY A 78 1.64 9.39 -6.84
CA GLY A 78 1.73 10.76 -6.33
C GLY A 78 2.80 11.62 -7.02
N CYS A 79 3.93 11.03 -7.41
CA CYS A 79 4.96 11.72 -8.20
C CYS A 79 4.46 12.06 -9.61
N LEU A 80 3.68 11.17 -10.23
CA LEU A 80 3.08 11.38 -11.54
C LEU A 80 2.03 12.50 -11.49
N ASP A 81 1.18 12.50 -10.46
CA ASP A 81 0.24 13.59 -10.18
C ASP A 81 0.96 14.95 -10.06
N LEU A 82 2.08 14.98 -9.34
CA LEU A 82 2.90 16.19 -9.21
C LEU A 82 3.53 16.60 -10.55
N ALA A 83 3.97 15.65 -11.37
CA ALA A 83 4.53 15.91 -12.69
C ALA A 83 3.47 16.50 -13.63
N ILE A 84 2.27 15.92 -13.64
CA ILE A 84 1.11 16.42 -14.41
C ILE A 84 0.75 17.84 -13.98
N ALA A 85 0.73 18.12 -12.67
CA ALA A 85 0.41 19.45 -12.14
C ALA A 85 1.45 20.53 -12.54
N ARG A 86 2.66 20.14 -12.93
CA ARG A 86 3.75 21.04 -13.34
C ARG A 86 3.98 21.10 -14.85
N MET A 87 3.12 20.46 -15.64
CA MET A 87 3.27 20.45 -17.10
C MET A 87 3.09 21.82 -17.72
N SER A 88 3.90 22.12 -18.74
CA SER A 88 3.73 23.30 -19.58
C SER A 88 2.64 23.06 -20.64
N PRO A 89 2.01 24.11 -21.18
CA PRO A 89 1.00 23.99 -22.24
C PRO A 89 1.49 23.20 -23.46
N ASP A 90 2.79 23.29 -23.80
CA ASP A 90 3.39 22.59 -24.93
C ASP A 90 3.41 21.06 -24.75
N THR A 91 3.26 20.58 -23.51
CA THR A 91 3.22 19.15 -23.16
C THR A 91 1.80 18.61 -22.97
N LEU A 92 0.76 19.41 -23.19
CA LEU A 92 -0.64 18.95 -23.14
C LEU A 92 -0.97 17.74 -24.03
N PRO A 93 -0.36 17.56 -25.22
CA PRO A 93 -0.67 16.39 -26.06
C PRO A 93 -0.34 15.03 -25.41
N ILE A 94 0.62 14.97 -24.48
CA ILE A 94 0.99 13.72 -23.77
C ILE A 94 0.16 13.47 -22.52
N LEU A 95 -0.69 14.41 -22.11
CA LEU A 95 -1.50 14.32 -20.90
C LEU A 95 -2.40 13.05 -20.86
N PRO A 96 -3.12 12.67 -21.93
CA PRO A 96 -3.94 11.45 -21.91
C PRO A 96 -3.12 10.19 -21.65
N LEU A 97 -1.91 10.11 -22.21
CA LEU A 97 -1.00 8.99 -22.01
C LEU A 97 -0.55 8.88 -20.55
N LEU A 98 -0.20 10.01 -19.93
CA LEU A 98 0.17 10.04 -18.51
C LEU A 98 -0.98 9.66 -17.60
N ILE A 99 -2.22 10.07 -17.91
CA ILE A 99 -3.39 9.67 -17.14
C ILE A 99 -3.58 8.14 -17.18
N VAL A 100 -3.51 7.54 -18.37
CA VAL A 100 -3.61 6.07 -18.52
C VAL A 100 -2.48 5.38 -17.76
N PHE A 101 -1.26 5.92 -17.83
CA PHE A 101 -0.12 5.38 -17.12
C PHE A 101 -0.30 5.43 -15.59
N GLY A 102 -0.84 6.52 -15.05
CA GLY A 102 -1.17 6.64 -13.62
C GLY A 102 -2.18 5.60 -13.19
N TRP A 103 -3.23 5.40 -13.98
CA TRP A 103 -4.22 4.34 -13.71
C TRP A 103 -3.59 2.94 -13.67
N LEU A 104 -2.66 2.65 -14.58
CA LEU A 104 -1.95 1.37 -14.58
C LEU A 104 -1.06 1.20 -13.35
N ILE A 105 -0.35 2.25 -12.93
CA ILE A 105 0.47 2.23 -11.69
C ILE A 105 -0.43 1.99 -10.47
N ASN A 106 -1.56 2.70 -10.39
CA ASN A 106 -2.50 2.57 -9.29
C ASN A 106 -3.08 1.15 -9.22
N LEU A 107 -3.54 0.60 -10.35
CA LEU A 107 -4.03 -0.78 -10.43
C LEU A 107 -2.95 -1.80 -10.06
N ALA A 108 -1.71 -1.59 -10.49
CA ALA A 108 -0.59 -2.46 -10.13
C ALA A 108 -0.31 -2.41 -8.61
N SER A 109 -0.34 -1.23 -8.00
CA SER A 109 -0.18 -1.06 -6.55
C SER A 109 -1.25 -1.83 -5.78
N VAL A 110 -2.53 -1.61 -6.12
CA VAL A 110 -3.66 -2.29 -5.48
C VAL A 110 -3.59 -3.81 -5.68
N GLY A 111 -3.31 -4.25 -6.91
CA GLY A 111 -3.20 -5.68 -7.23
C GLY A 111 -2.09 -6.39 -6.43
N MET A 112 -0.93 -5.75 -6.31
CA MET A 112 0.18 -6.28 -5.50
C MET A 112 -0.15 -6.32 -4.01
N ALA A 113 -0.82 -5.29 -3.48
CA ALA A 113 -1.25 -5.27 -2.09
C ALA A 113 -2.26 -6.38 -1.79
N LEU A 114 -3.27 -6.58 -2.65
CA LEU A 114 -4.25 -7.65 -2.50
C LEU A 114 -3.60 -9.03 -2.57
N TRP A 115 -2.72 -9.25 -3.53
CA TRP A 115 -2.01 -10.53 -3.66
C TRP A 115 -1.10 -10.80 -2.46
N SER A 116 -0.37 -9.78 -1.99
CA SER A 116 0.43 -9.89 -0.77
C SER A 116 -0.41 -10.33 0.43
N MET A 117 -1.59 -9.71 0.62
CA MET A 117 -2.50 -10.08 1.71
C MET A 117 -3.05 -11.50 1.57
N GLU A 118 -3.39 -11.93 0.36
CA GLU A 118 -3.85 -13.30 0.10
C GLU A 118 -2.78 -14.34 0.49
N ILE A 119 -1.52 -14.10 0.12
CA ILE A 119 -0.41 -14.99 0.48
C ILE A 119 -0.27 -15.09 2.00
N VAL A 120 -0.31 -13.96 2.70
CA VAL A 120 -0.12 -13.92 4.16
C VAL A 120 -1.29 -14.55 4.90
N LEU A 121 -2.52 -14.36 4.43
CA LEU A 121 -3.70 -15.04 4.98
C LEU A 121 -3.54 -16.56 4.89
N ARG A 122 -3.06 -17.09 3.76
CA ARG A 122 -2.83 -18.55 3.60
C ARG A 122 -1.75 -19.08 4.55
N VAL A 123 -0.78 -18.24 4.93
CA VAL A 123 0.28 -18.60 5.88
C VAL A 123 -0.21 -18.57 7.33
N ILE A 124 -1.01 -17.57 7.71
CA ILE A 124 -1.42 -17.35 9.09
C ILE A 124 -2.68 -18.17 9.46
N THR A 125 -3.61 -18.38 8.53
CA THR A 125 -4.90 -19.05 8.81
C THR A 125 -4.74 -20.43 9.44
N PRO A 126 -3.88 -21.34 8.93
CA PRO A 126 -3.68 -22.65 9.55
C PRO A 126 -3.16 -22.54 10.99
N ALA A 127 -2.27 -21.60 11.27
CA ALA A 127 -1.72 -21.37 12.61
C ALA A 127 -2.78 -20.84 13.59
N LEU A 128 -3.71 -20.00 13.11
CA LEU A 128 -4.83 -19.51 13.93
C LEU A 128 -5.85 -20.60 14.24
N LEU A 129 -6.15 -21.48 13.27
CA LEU A 129 -7.09 -22.57 13.45
C LEU A 129 -6.57 -23.60 14.46
N LEU A 130 -5.31 -24.01 14.35
CA LEU A 130 -4.70 -24.95 15.30
C LEU A 130 -4.70 -24.41 16.74
N LYS A 131 -4.31 -23.14 16.93
CA LYS A 131 -4.30 -22.52 18.26
C LYS A 131 -5.71 -22.44 18.89
N ARG A 132 -6.75 -22.28 18.06
CA ARG A 132 -8.14 -22.23 18.53
C ARG A 132 -8.59 -23.58 19.09
N ASP A 133 -8.22 -24.67 18.43
CA ASP A 133 -8.58 -26.01 18.88
C ASP A 133 -7.89 -26.37 20.20
N ASP A 134 -6.62 -25.98 20.38
CA ASP A 134 -5.89 -26.14 21.63
C ASP A 134 -6.57 -25.41 22.80
N TRP A 135 -7.01 -24.16 22.58
CA TRP A 135 -7.72 -23.37 23.59
C TRP A 135 -9.05 -24.01 24.02
N ASN A 136 -9.85 -24.45 23.06
CA ASN A 136 -11.14 -25.09 23.34
C ASN A 136 -10.95 -26.40 24.12
N ASN A 137 -9.88 -27.14 23.84
CA ASN A 137 -9.54 -28.38 24.54
C ASN A 137 -9.06 -28.12 25.98
N GLU A 138 -8.40 -26.99 26.25
CA GLU A 138 -8.03 -26.58 27.62
C GLU A 138 -9.23 -26.13 28.45
N GLU A 139 -10.17 -25.40 27.86
CA GLU A 139 -11.42 -25.02 28.53
C GLU A 139 -12.30 -26.24 28.85
N ALA A 140 -12.41 -27.20 27.94
CA ALA A 140 -13.18 -28.42 28.16
C ALA A 140 -12.60 -29.34 29.27
N ARG A 141 -11.35 -29.12 29.69
CA ARG A 141 -10.68 -29.87 30.78
C ARG A 141 -10.80 -29.20 32.15
N LYS A 142 -11.34 -27.99 32.23
CA LYS A 142 -11.59 -27.26 33.49
C LYS A 142 -13.02 -27.46 33.94
#